data_AF-A0A978V3S0-F1
#
_entry.id   AF-A0A978V3S0-F1
#
_cell.length_a   1.000
_cell.length_b   1.000
_cell.length_c   1.000
_cell.angle_alpha   90.00
_cell.angle_beta   90.00
_cell.angle_gamma   90.00
#
_symmetry.space_group_name_H-M   'P 1'
#
loop_
_entity.id
_entity.type
_entity.pdbx_description
1 polymer ?
#
loop_
_entity_poly.entity_id
_entity_poly.type
_entity_poly.pdbx_seq_one_letter_code
_entity_poly.pdbx_strand_id
1 'polypeptide(L)'
;MVYPGNVIPLWLKHQAYGKSFIQLPPNWLNTYDSRFKFVFSAVFAFKISGPETKIRFRFNFTTSMDSSVGGSFNYEDACTLQVNNNSAHVLIRYATIDLRHVFGVNWSSVCRMVTGASFHVFMEEDKKGNGKIKSCGLQDQPT
;
A
#
# COMPACT_ATOMS: atom_id res chain seq x y z
N MET A 1 -5.24 0.82 12.79
CA MET A 1 -5.28 1.84 13.85
C MET A 1 -5.19 3.22 13.20
N VAL A 2 -5.93 4.20 13.70
CA VAL A 2 -5.84 5.60 13.27
C VAL A 2 -5.69 6.48 14.50
N TYR A 3 -4.79 7.46 14.45
CA TYR A 3 -4.60 8.42 15.54
C TYR A 3 -4.19 9.80 14.99
N PRO A 4 -4.40 10.88 15.76
CA PRO A 4 -3.94 12.21 15.36
C PRO A 4 -2.42 12.27 15.24
N GLY A 5 -1.92 12.85 14.15
CA GLY A 5 -0.48 12.98 13.93
C GLY A 5 -0.11 13.29 12.48
N ASN A 6 1.10 13.78 12.26
CA ASN A 6 1.58 14.21 10.94
C ASN A 6 2.90 13.55 10.52
N VAL A 7 3.31 12.48 11.22
CA VAL A 7 4.62 11.86 11.07
C VAL A 7 4.45 10.35 10.86
N ILE A 8 5.17 9.80 9.89
CA ILE A 8 5.24 8.35 9.68
C ILE A 8 6.07 7.75 10.82
N PRO A 9 5.66 6.62 11.42
CA PRO A 9 6.49 5.96 12.42
C PRO A 9 7.89 5.63 11.91
N LEU A 10 8.92 6.02 12.67
CA LEU A 10 10.33 5.92 12.26
C LEU A 10 10.81 4.48 12.01
N TRP A 11 10.14 3.49 12.59
CA TRP A 11 10.50 2.07 12.46
C TRP A 11 10.12 1.47 11.09
N LEU A 12 9.37 2.18 10.24
CA LEU A 12 9.08 1.74 8.87
C LEU A 12 10.31 1.96 7.98
N LYS A 13 10.86 0.91 7.35
CA LYS A 13 12.08 1.02 6.54
C LYS A 13 11.90 1.84 5.26
N HIS A 14 10.76 1.69 4.59
CA HIS A 14 10.50 2.41 3.35
C HIS A 14 9.57 3.58 3.63
N GLN A 15 9.99 4.81 3.33
CA GLN A 15 9.20 6.00 3.60
C GLN A 15 9.27 6.95 2.41
N ALA A 16 8.14 7.58 2.08
CA ALA A 16 8.03 8.59 1.05
C ALA A 16 7.32 9.82 1.61
N TYR A 17 8.08 10.90 1.79
CA TYR A 17 7.58 12.18 2.28
C TYR A 17 7.06 13.04 1.14
N GLY A 18 5.89 13.65 1.31
CA GLY A 18 5.26 14.46 0.25
C GLY A 18 4.70 13.63 -0.91
N LYS A 19 4.74 12.29 -0.80
CA LYS A 19 4.31 11.35 -1.83
C LYS A 19 3.44 10.26 -1.22
N SER A 20 2.53 9.72 -2.01
CA SER A 20 1.72 8.57 -1.65
C SER A 20 2.21 7.27 -2.30
N PHE A 21 3.46 7.27 -2.76
CA PHE A 21 4.06 6.23 -3.58
C PHE A 21 5.44 5.85 -3.05
N ILE A 22 5.71 4.54 -2.99
CA ILE A 22 7.01 3.96 -2.65
C ILE A 22 7.42 3.00 -3.76
N GLN A 23 8.61 3.19 -4.31
CA GLN A 23 9.29 2.18 -5.12
C GLN A 23 10.07 1.25 -4.19
N LEU A 24 9.85 -0.05 -4.29
CA LEU A 24 10.53 -1.04 -3.46
C LEU A 24 11.83 -1.52 -4.12
N PRO A 25 12.85 -1.91 -3.31
CA PRO A 25 14.11 -2.40 -3.84
C PRO A 25 13.90 -3.72 -4.61
N PRO A 26 14.84 -4.12 -5.49
CA PRO A 26 14.81 -5.44 -6.12
C PRO A 26 14.82 -6.56 -5.07
N ASN A 27 14.25 -7.73 -5.41
CA ASN A 27 14.26 -8.93 -4.57
C ASN A 27 13.66 -8.77 -3.16
N TRP A 28 12.79 -7.78 -2.97
CA TRP A 28 12.15 -7.48 -1.68
C TRP A 28 11.09 -8.51 -1.26
N LEU A 29 10.57 -9.32 -2.18
CA LEU A 29 9.48 -10.27 -1.94
C LEU A 29 10.03 -11.63 -1.50
N ASN A 30 9.58 -12.14 -0.36
CA ASN A 30 9.86 -13.50 0.09
C ASN A 30 9.05 -14.52 -0.74
N THR A 31 9.70 -15.53 -1.30
CA THR A 31 9.08 -16.54 -2.20
C THR A 31 8.68 -17.85 -1.50
N TYR A 32 8.92 -17.98 -0.20
CA TYR A 32 8.66 -19.21 0.55
C TYR A 32 7.22 -19.34 1.09
N ASP A 33 6.52 -18.23 1.36
CA ASP A 33 5.12 -18.22 1.80
C ASP A 33 4.28 -17.43 0.78
N SER A 34 3.14 -17.97 0.38
CA SER A 34 2.19 -17.26 -0.48
C SER A 34 1.47 -16.12 0.24
N ARG A 35 1.56 -16.03 1.57
CA ARG A 35 0.98 -14.97 2.39
C ARG A 35 2.04 -13.92 2.68
N PHE A 36 2.10 -12.91 1.82
CA PHE A 36 3.00 -11.79 2.03
C PHE A 36 2.43 -10.82 3.05
N LYS A 37 3.04 -10.78 4.25
CA LYS A 37 2.62 -9.91 5.35
C LYS A 37 3.42 -8.61 5.33
N PHE A 38 2.73 -7.50 5.54
CA PHE A 38 3.36 -6.20 5.63
C PHE A 38 2.55 -5.27 6.53
N VAL A 39 3.20 -4.22 6.99
CA VAL A 39 2.56 -3.10 7.67
C VAL A 39 2.87 -1.83 6.89
N PHE A 40 1.84 -1.00 6.70
CA PHE A 40 2.00 0.29 6.08
C PHE A 40 1.40 1.39 6.94
N SER A 41 1.90 2.60 6.70
CA SER A 41 1.40 3.82 7.29
C SER A 41 1.08 4.84 6.22
N ALA A 42 0.02 5.62 6.44
CA ALA A 42 -0.30 6.76 5.61
C ALA A 42 -0.63 7.96 6.49
N VAL A 43 0.02 9.09 6.23
CA VAL A 43 -0.32 10.37 6.85
C VAL A 43 -1.26 11.09 5.90
N PHE A 44 -2.42 11.47 6.40
CA PHE A 44 -3.43 12.15 5.60
C PHE A 44 -4.12 13.26 6.39
N ALA A 45 -4.74 14.18 5.67
CA ALA A 45 -5.51 15.25 6.28
C ALA A 45 -6.75 15.55 5.45
N PHE A 46 -7.83 15.87 6.14
CA PHE A 46 -9.08 16.34 5.54
C PHE A 46 -9.16 17.86 5.64
N LYS A 47 -9.67 18.49 4.58
CA LYS A 47 -9.96 19.93 4.55
C LYS A 47 -11.29 20.26 5.25
N ILE A 48 -12.23 19.33 5.20
CA ILE A 48 -13.58 19.49 5.73
C ILE A 48 -13.92 18.19 6.47
N SER A 49 -14.52 18.30 7.66
CA SER A 49 -15.15 17.17 8.33
C SER A 49 -16.22 16.58 7.41
N GLY A 50 -16.01 15.35 6.96
CA GLY A 50 -16.87 14.67 5.98
C GLY A 50 -17.32 13.30 6.46
N PRO A 51 -18.17 12.62 5.69
CA PRO A 51 -18.55 11.24 5.96
C PRO A 51 -17.34 10.28 5.86
N GLU A 52 -17.60 9.01 6.14
CA GLU A 52 -16.69 7.89 5.94
C GLU A 52 -15.82 8.03 4.67
N THR A 53 -14.50 8.16 4.85
CA THR A 53 -13.56 8.19 3.73
C THR A 53 -12.97 6.81 3.52
N LYS A 54 -12.88 6.39 2.25
CA LYS A 54 -12.19 5.15 1.88
C LYS A 54 -10.75 5.45 1.47
N ILE A 55 -9.80 4.90 2.23
CA ILE A 55 -8.38 4.86 1.85
C ILE A 55 -8.13 3.53 1.15
N ARG A 56 -7.62 3.62 -0.07
CA ARG A 56 -7.20 2.48 -0.87
C ARG A 56 -5.69 2.39 -0.91
N PHE A 57 -5.19 1.18 -1.07
CA PHE A 57 -3.80 0.94 -1.39
C PHE A 57 -3.69 -0.08 -2.49
N ARG A 58 -2.64 0.07 -3.31
CA ARG A 58 -2.35 -0.81 -4.42
C ARG A 58 -0.89 -1.20 -4.43
N PHE A 59 -0.65 -2.48 -4.61
CA PHE A 59 0.63 -3.04 -5.00
C PHE A 59 0.63 -3.31 -6.49
N ASN A 60 1.63 -2.80 -7.20
CA ASN A 60 1.90 -3.19 -8.58
C ASN A 60 3.20 -3.98 -8.62
N PHE A 61 3.18 -5.12 -9.30
CA PHE A 61 4.37 -5.97 -9.47
C PHE A 61 4.85 -5.88 -10.91
N THR A 62 6.15 -5.63 -11.07
CA THR A 62 6.83 -5.71 -12.36
C THR A 62 7.54 -7.05 -12.44
N THR A 63 7.38 -7.75 -13.56
CA THR A 63 8.01 -9.05 -13.79
C THR A 63 8.86 -9.02 -15.05
N SER A 64 9.83 -9.94 -15.15
CA SER A 64 10.61 -10.17 -16.37
C SER A 64 9.92 -11.10 -17.38
N MET A 65 8.65 -11.45 -17.16
CA MET A 65 7.90 -12.27 -18.13
C MET A 65 7.66 -11.46 -19.40
N ASP A 66 7.64 -12.16 -20.54
CA ASP A 66 7.25 -11.56 -21.81
C ASP A 66 5.88 -10.90 -21.69
N SER A 67 5.74 -9.67 -22.19
CA SER A 67 4.51 -8.88 -22.07
C SER A 67 3.29 -9.49 -22.76
N SER A 68 3.48 -10.47 -23.64
CA SER A 68 2.43 -11.27 -24.27
C SER A 68 1.90 -12.41 -23.39
N VAL A 69 2.66 -12.79 -22.34
CA VAL A 69 2.36 -13.86 -21.39
C VAL A 69 2.05 -13.30 -20.00
N GLY A 70 2.71 -12.20 -19.63
CA GLY A 70 2.61 -11.53 -18.35
C GLY A 70 1.45 -10.53 -18.30
N GLY A 71 0.38 -10.88 -17.57
CA GLY A 71 -0.61 -9.90 -17.16
C GLY A 71 -0.01 -8.85 -16.22
N SER A 72 -0.62 -7.66 -16.16
CA SER A 72 -0.28 -6.66 -15.14
C SER A 72 -0.71 -7.16 -13.77
N PHE A 73 0.24 -7.63 -12.96
CA PHE A 73 -0.05 -8.14 -11.63
C PHE A 73 -0.20 -6.99 -10.63
N ASN A 74 -1.39 -6.89 -10.05
CA ASN A 74 -1.66 -5.90 -9.03
C ASN A 74 -2.55 -6.49 -7.93
N TYR A 75 -2.41 -5.93 -6.74
CA TYR A 75 -3.27 -6.20 -5.60
C TYR A 75 -3.80 -4.86 -5.09
N GLU A 76 -5.11 -4.78 -4.89
CA GLU A 76 -5.76 -3.59 -4.34
C GLU A 76 -6.65 -3.99 -3.16
N ASP A 77 -6.61 -3.20 -2.11
CA ASP A 77 -7.51 -3.32 -0.97
C ASP A 77 -7.78 -1.93 -0.38
N ALA A 78 -8.81 -1.83 0.44
CA ALA A 78 -9.35 -0.59 0.95
C ALA A 78 -9.71 -0.68 2.43
N CYS A 79 -9.68 0.44 3.13
CA CYS A 79 -10.32 0.57 4.43
C CYS A 79 -11.13 1.85 4.47
N THR A 80 -12.29 1.77 5.09
CA THR A 80 -13.11 2.93 5.41
C THR A 80 -12.72 3.47 6.78
N LEU A 81 -12.56 4.78 6.87
CA LEU A 81 -12.20 5.49 8.10
C LEU A 81 -13.23 6.59 8.37
N GLN A 82 -13.71 6.63 9.61
CA GLN A 82 -14.41 7.79 10.15
C GLN A 82 -13.41 8.65 10.91
N VAL A 83 -13.17 9.86 10.42
CA VAL A 83 -12.22 10.79 11.04
C VAL A 83 -12.88 12.16 11.16
N ASN A 84 -13.15 12.56 12.40
CA ASN A 84 -13.83 13.80 12.72
C ASN A 84 -12.81 14.89 13.10
N ASN A 85 -12.01 15.39 12.15
CA ASN A 85 -11.29 16.65 12.33
C ASN A 85 -10.49 17.11 11.10
N ASN A 86 -10.22 18.42 11.03
CA ASN A 86 -9.36 19.05 10.00
C ASN A 86 -7.84 18.86 10.26
N SER A 87 -7.46 18.04 11.24
CA SER A 87 -6.07 17.77 11.57
C SER A 87 -5.50 16.60 10.74
N ALA A 88 -4.17 16.50 10.71
CA ALA A 88 -3.51 15.35 10.13
C ALA A 88 -3.69 14.12 11.03
N HIS A 89 -3.85 12.98 10.39
CA HIS A 89 -3.99 11.68 11.03
C HIS A 89 -3.01 10.69 10.41
N VAL A 90 -2.60 9.72 11.23
CA VAL A 90 -1.76 8.62 10.83
C VAL A 90 -2.61 7.35 10.86
N LEU A 91 -2.77 6.70 9.70
CA LEU A 91 -3.26 5.34 9.60
C LEU A 91 -2.05 4.40 9.69
N ILE A 92 -2.14 3.38 10.54
CA ILE A 92 -1.26 2.21 10.53
C ILE A 92 -2.13 0.98 10.28
N ARG A 93 -1.77 0.19 9.27
CA ARG A 93 -2.51 -1.02 8.90
C ARG A 93 -1.56 -2.18 8.65
N TYR A 94 -1.88 -3.30 9.29
CA TYR A 94 -1.30 -4.61 9.01
C TYR A 94 -2.15 -5.26 7.93
N ALA A 95 -1.51 -5.79 6.89
CA ALA A 95 -2.16 -6.39 5.75
C ALA A 95 -1.42 -7.66 5.32
N THR A 96 -2.14 -8.51 4.60
CA THR A 96 -1.60 -9.74 4.05
C THR A 96 -2.08 -9.88 2.62
N ILE A 97 -1.15 -10.02 1.68
CA ILE A 97 -1.45 -10.30 0.28
C ILE A 97 -1.41 -11.81 0.09
N ASP A 98 -2.47 -12.40 -0.44
CA ASP A 98 -2.43 -13.76 -0.95
C ASP A 98 -1.85 -13.73 -2.38
N LEU A 99 -0.59 -14.11 -2.51
CA LEU A 99 0.12 -14.16 -3.78
C LEU A 99 -0.48 -15.19 -4.75
N ARG A 100 -1.23 -16.19 -4.27
CA ARG A 100 -1.99 -17.10 -5.15
C ARG A 100 -3.15 -16.39 -5.82
N HIS A 101 -3.77 -15.44 -5.15
CA HIS A 101 -4.82 -14.62 -5.73
C HIS A 101 -4.26 -13.66 -6.80
N VAL A 102 -3.06 -13.11 -6.55
CA VAL A 102 -2.42 -12.16 -7.48
C VAL A 102 -1.81 -12.86 -8.70
N PHE A 103 -1.05 -13.93 -8.47
CA PHE A 103 -0.24 -14.59 -9.51
C PHE A 103 -0.81 -15.93 -9.99
N GLY A 104 -1.94 -16.36 -9.44
CA GLY A 104 -2.58 -17.63 -9.76
C GLY A 104 -1.87 -18.86 -9.18
N VAL A 105 -2.19 -20.03 -9.73
CA VAL A 105 -1.65 -21.33 -9.27
C VAL A 105 -0.12 -21.41 -9.36
N ASN A 106 0.49 -20.65 -10.28
CA ASN A 106 1.93 -20.60 -10.51
C ASN A 106 2.64 -19.49 -9.72
N TRP A 107 2.03 -19.00 -8.64
CA TRP A 107 2.51 -17.84 -7.88
C TRP A 107 4.00 -17.91 -7.52
N SER A 108 4.51 -19.07 -7.12
CA SER A 108 5.90 -19.23 -6.69
C SER A 108 6.89 -19.01 -7.84
N SER A 109 6.55 -19.48 -9.05
CA SER A 109 7.34 -19.24 -10.27
C SER A 109 7.28 -17.78 -10.69
N VAL A 110 6.11 -17.16 -10.63
CA VAL A 110 5.95 -15.72 -10.96
C VAL A 110 6.73 -14.85 -9.97
N CYS A 111 6.70 -15.17 -8.68
CA CYS A 111 7.44 -14.43 -7.64
C CYS A 111 8.95 -14.39 -7.92
N ARG A 112 9.53 -15.48 -8.45
CA ARG A 112 10.96 -15.54 -8.83
C ARG A 112 11.30 -14.65 -10.04
N MET A 113 10.28 -14.26 -10.81
CA MET A 113 10.41 -13.38 -11.95
C MET A 113 10.04 -11.93 -11.62
N VAL A 114 9.63 -11.62 -10.37
CA VAL A 114 9.37 -10.24 -9.94
C VAL A 114 10.68 -9.48 -9.89
N THR A 115 10.79 -8.46 -10.74
CA THR A 115 11.97 -7.60 -10.84
C THR A 115 11.80 -6.29 -10.06
N GLY A 116 10.56 -5.94 -9.72
CA GLY A 116 10.27 -4.75 -8.94
C GLY A 116 8.84 -4.73 -8.43
N ALA A 117 8.57 -3.82 -7.50
CA ALA A 117 7.20 -3.49 -7.14
C ALA A 117 7.09 -2.04 -6.67
N SER A 118 5.87 -1.53 -6.75
CA SER A 118 5.51 -0.26 -6.17
C SER A 118 4.29 -0.37 -5.27
N PHE A 119 4.30 0.45 -4.22
CA PHE A 119 3.20 0.59 -3.29
C PHE A 119 2.61 2.00 -3.40
N HIS A 120 1.30 2.06 -3.61
CA HIS A 120 0.55 3.31 -3.76
C HIS A 120 -0.54 3.36 -2.72
N VAL A 121 -0.69 4.52 -2.07
CA VAL A 121 -1.84 4.84 -1.22
C VAL A 121 -2.60 5.97 -1.89
N PHE A 122 -3.92 5.87 -1.91
CA PHE A 122 -4.78 6.91 -2.45
C PHE A 122 -6.06 7.01 -1.64
N MET A 123 -6.61 8.21 -1.60
CA MET A 123 -7.94 8.44 -1.06
C MET A 123 -8.93 8.30 -2.20
N GLU A 124 -9.99 7.53 -1.99
CA GLU A 124 -11.11 7.52 -2.92
C GLU A 124 -11.73 8.91 -2.88
N GLU A 125 -11.73 9.60 -4.02
CA GLU A 125 -12.26 10.96 -4.10
C GLU A 125 -13.77 10.92 -3.90
N ASP A 126 -14.23 11.36 -2.73
CA ASP A 126 -15.53 12.02 -2.67
C ASP A 126 -15.48 13.24 -3.60
N LYS A 127 -16.58 13.50 -4.31
CA LYS A 127 -16.79 14.50 -5.39
C LYS A 127 -16.31 15.95 -5.14
N LYS A 128 -15.60 16.23 -4.04
CA LYS A 128 -15.15 17.55 -3.58
C LYS A 128 -13.64 17.67 -3.28
N GLY A 129 -12.81 16.65 -3.53
CA GLY A 129 -11.33 16.79 -3.37
C GLY A 129 -10.90 17.13 -1.93
N ASN A 130 -11.60 16.57 -0.95
CA ASN A 130 -11.57 16.97 0.45
C ASN A 130 -10.41 16.39 1.28
N GLY A 131 -9.61 15.49 0.71
CA GLY A 131 -8.53 14.79 1.42
C GLY A 131 -7.22 14.83 0.65
N LYS A 132 -6.09 14.76 1.36
CA LYS A 132 -4.79 14.51 0.74
C LYS A 132 -3.96 13.52 1.56
N ILE A 133 -3.29 12.61 0.86
CA ILE A 133 -2.18 11.85 1.43
C ILE A 133 -0.95 12.77 1.41
N LYS A 134 -0.33 12.96 2.57
CA LYS A 134 0.89 13.75 2.71
C LYS A 134 2.13 12.89 2.54
N SER A 135 2.13 11.70 3.13
CA SER A 135 3.29 10.81 3.14
C SER A 135 2.82 9.36 3.35
N CYS A 136 3.59 8.38 2.89
CA CYS A 136 3.36 6.97 3.20
C CYS A 136 4.65 6.24 3.62
N GLY A 137 4.49 5.15 4.36
CA GLY A 137 5.57 4.27 4.77
C GLY A 137 5.17 2.80 4.72
N LEU A 138 6.14 1.90 4.58
CA LEU A 138 5.94 0.46 4.46
C LEU A 138 7.09 -0.34 5.09
N GLN A 139 6.73 -1.47 5.68
CA GLN A 139 7.65 -2.49 6.20
C GLN A 139 7.09 -3.88 5.89
N ASP A 140 7.89 -4.71 5.24
CA ASP A 140 7.67 -6.15 5.14
C ASP A 140 7.75 -6.79 6.54
N GLN A 141 6.90 -7.76 6.84
CA GLN A 141 7.03 -8.52 8.08
C GLN A 141 7.73 -9.85 7.81
N PRO A 142 8.78 -10.20 8.57
CA PRO A 142 9.37 -11.52 8.48
C PRO A 142 8.30 -12.57 8.78
N THR A 143 8.19 -13.56 7.91
CA THR A 143 7.27 -14.69 8.04
C THR A 143 7.77 -15.73 9.02
#